data_AF-A0A1F8MHR8-F1
#
_entry.id   AF-A0A1F8MHR8-F1
#
_cell.length_a   1.000
_cell.length_b   1.000
_cell.length_c   1.000
_cell.angle_alpha   90.00
_cell.angle_beta   90.00
_cell.angle_gamma   90.00
#
_symmetry.space_group_name_H-M   'P 1'
#
loop_
_entity.id
_entity.type
_entity.pdbx_description
1 polymer ?
#
loop_
_entity_poly.entity_id
_entity_poly.type
_entity_poly.pdbx_seq_one_letter_code
_entity_poly.pdbx_strand_id
1 'polypeptide(L)'
;MTIQIKKTYRGLSPGMLCDEVRGLLQKQGIITAETESQTYALPSGDTQSRTTLTLKTQAEHEKDQRTFGSVHILGSPQDETKMLLDIDETLFPRERLSAFQGELDFILGSYETKW
;
A
#
# COMPACT_ATOMS: atom_id res chain seq x y z
N MET A 1 10.67 7.68 -13.82
CA MET A 1 11.51 7.24 -12.68
C MET A 1 10.56 6.58 -11.70
N THR A 2 10.95 5.48 -11.08
CA THR A 2 10.11 4.80 -10.07
C THR A 2 10.48 5.32 -8.69
N ILE A 3 9.47 5.76 -7.93
CA ILE A 3 9.62 6.13 -6.53
C ILE A 3 9.14 4.96 -5.68
N GLN A 4 9.90 4.65 -4.63
CA GLN A 4 9.56 3.64 -3.64
C GLN A 4 9.37 4.26 -2.27
N ILE A 5 8.29 3.90 -1.59
CA ILE A 5 8.09 4.17 -0.16
C ILE A 5 8.04 2.85 0.57
N LYS A 6 8.82 2.75 1.67
CA LYS A 6 8.88 1.58 2.54
C LYS A 6 8.48 2.01 3.94
N LYS A 7 7.51 1.31 4.52
CA LYS A 7 7.01 1.56 5.87
C LYS A 7 6.91 0.23 6.61
N THR A 8 7.26 0.25 7.89
CA THR A 8 7.12 -0.90 8.79
C THR A 8 6.27 -0.46 9.97
N TYR A 9 5.22 -1.21 10.25
CA TYR A 9 4.29 -0.94 11.34
C TYR A 9 4.28 -2.10 12.32
N ARG A 10 4.04 -1.81 13.60
CA ARG A 10 3.89 -2.79 14.66
C ARG A 10 2.55 -2.62 15.36
N GLY A 11 1.85 -3.71 15.67
CA GLY A 11 0.51 -3.65 16.26
C GLY A 11 -0.59 -3.19 15.30
N LEU A 12 -0.30 -3.17 13.98
CA LEU A 12 -1.23 -2.76 12.94
C LEU A 12 -1.63 -3.98 12.11
N SER A 13 -2.93 -4.23 11.97
CA SER A 13 -3.39 -5.34 11.16
C SER A 13 -3.14 -5.08 9.65
N PRO A 14 -2.73 -6.09 8.87
CA PRO A 14 -2.54 -5.94 7.42
C PRO A 14 -3.79 -5.47 6.67
N GLY A 15 -4.96 -5.91 7.12
CA GLY A 15 -6.25 -5.49 6.57
C GLY A 15 -6.53 -4.01 6.80
N MET A 16 -6.32 -3.52 8.04
CA MET A 16 -6.49 -2.10 8.34
C MET A 16 -5.53 -1.23 7.52
N LEU A 17 -4.27 -1.62 7.41
CA LEU A 17 -3.32 -0.91 6.55
C LEU A 17 -3.78 -0.88 5.09
N CYS A 18 -4.29 -2.00 4.57
CA CYS A 18 -4.80 -2.09 3.21
C CYS A 18 -5.98 -1.13 2.99
N ASP A 19 -6.93 -1.10 3.92
CA ASP A 19 -8.10 -0.23 3.84
C ASP A 19 -7.73 1.26 3.90
N GLU A 20 -6.85 1.66 4.81
CA GLU A 20 -6.41 3.05 4.94
C GLU A 20 -5.63 3.51 3.70
N VAL A 21 -4.66 2.71 3.24
CA VAL A 21 -3.90 3.03 2.01
C VAL A 21 -4.84 3.15 0.82
N ARG A 22 -5.80 2.23 0.69
CA ARG A 22 -6.81 2.27 -0.37
C ARG A 22 -7.64 3.55 -0.32
N GLY A 23 -8.14 3.91 0.86
CA GLY A 23 -8.94 5.12 1.06
C GLY A 23 -8.17 6.40 0.74
N LEU A 24 -6.92 6.51 1.18
CA LEU A 24 -6.06 7.66 0.90
C LEU A 24 -5.75 7.80 -0.60
N LEU A 25 -5.47 6.70 -1.31
CA LEU A 25 -5.22 6.74 -2.75
C LEU A 25 -6.49 7.10 -3.53
N GLN A 26 -7.65 6.59 -3.13
CA GLN A 26 -8.94 6.94 -3.72
C GLN A 26 -9.29 8.43 -3.56
N LYS A 27 -8.98 9.05 -2.41
CA LYS A 27 -9.14 10.50 -2.21
C LYS A 27 -8.35 11.33 -3.22
N GLN A 28 -7.25 10.79 -3.76
CA GLN A 28 -6.44 11.43 -4.78
C GLN A 28 -6.87 11.09 -6.22
N GLY A 29 -8.01 10.42 -6.39
CA GLY A 29 -8.54 10.03 -7.70
C GLY A 29 -7.80 8.84 -8.32
N ILE A 30 -7.17 7.98 -7.50
CA ILE A 30 -6.50 6.77 -7.97
C ILE A 30 -7.45 5.59 -7.82
N ILE A 31 -7.56 4.78 -8.86
CA ILE A 31 -8.31 3.53 -8.81
C ILE A 31 -7.35 2.44 -8.29
N THR A 32 -7.75 1.83 -7.19
CA THR A 32 -7.02 0.73 -6.55
C THR A 32 -7.78 -0.58 -6.81
N ALA A 33 -7.11 -1.55 -7.40
CA ALA A 33 -7.68 -2.88 -7.60
C ALA A 33 -6.86 -3.91 -6.81
N GLU A 34 -7.50 -4.66 -5.92
CA GLU A 34 -6.87 -5.81 -5.28
C GLU A 34 -6.57 -6.86 -6.36
N THR A 35 -5.30 -7.22 -6.47
CA THR A 35 -4.82 -8.15 -7.50
C THR A 35 -4.57 -9.53 -6.92
N GLU A 36 -4.00 -9.58 -5.71
CA GLU A 36 -3.75 -10.81 -4.99
C GLU A 36 -3.94 -10.61 -3.50
N SER A 37 -4.58 -11.57 -2.84
CA SER A 37 -4.61 -11.71 -1.39
C SER A 37 -4.40 -13.17 -1.04
N GLN A 38 -3.30 -13.46 -0.34
CA GLN A 38 -2.79 -14.80 -0.11
C GLN A 38 -2.40 -14.94 1.36
N THR A 39 -2.64 -16.11 1.93
CA THR A 39 -2.15 -16.48 3.26
C THR A 39 -1.33 -17.75 3.14
N TYR A 40 -0.10 -17.69 3.64
CA TYR A 40 0.87 -18.78 3.58
C TYR A 40 1.09 -19.36 4.97
N ALA A 41 1.12 -20.68 5.07
CA ALA A 41 1.60 -21.35 6.27
C ALA A 41 3.13 -21.32 6.30
N LEU A 42 3.70 -21.01 7.45
CA LEU A 42 5.15 -21.01 7.68
C LEU A 42 5.58 -22.33 8.34
N PRO A 43 6.86 -22.75 8.16
CA PRO A 43 7.40 -23.93 8.84
C PRO A 43 7.33 -23.84 10.38
N SER A 44 7.21 -22.65 10.96
CA SER A 44 7.02 -22.45 12.41
C SER A 44 5.64 -22.88 12.91
N GLY A 45 4.67 -23.11 12.01
CA GLY A 45 3.26 -23.30 12.34
C GLY A 45 2.44 -22.00 12.31
N ASP A 46 3.08 -20.84 12.17
CA ASP A 46 2.41 -19.56 12.01
C ASP A 46 1.91 -19.32 10.57
N THR A 47 1.21 -18.21 10.35
CA THR A 47 0.81 -17.76 9.01
C THR A 47 1.40 -16.40 8.66
N GLN A 48 1.56 -16.16 7.36
CA GLN A 48 1.96 -14.89 6.78
C GLN A 48 0.96 -14.49 5.72
N SER A 49 0.44 -13.26 5.81
CA SER A 49 -0.48 -12.72 4.81
C SER A 49 0.25 -11.80 3.83
N ARG A 50 -0.19 -11.83 2.58
CA ARG A 50 0.32 -10.96 1.50
C ARG A 50 -0.85 -10.42 0.72
N THR A 51 -0.90 -9.11 0.57
CA THR A 51 -1.88 -8.41 -0.26
C THR A 51 -1.15 -7.50 -1.24
N THR A 52 -1.55 -7.56 -2.51
CA THR A 52 -1.05 -6.69 -3.56
C THR A 52 -2.21 -5.89 -4.16
N LEU A 53 -2.10 -4.56 -4.10
CA LEU A 53 -2.99 -3.64 -4.79
C LEU A 53 -2.30 -3.09 -6.03
N THR A 54 -3.02 -3.03 -7.15
CA THR A 54 -2.57 -2.34 -8.36
C THR A 54 -3.17 -0.93 -8.41
N LEU A 55 -2.35 0.05 -8.75
CA LEU A 55 -2.73 1.45 -8.89
C LEU A 55 -2.95 1.79 -10.36
N LYS A 56 -4.13 2.31 -10.66
CA LYS A 56 -4.57 2.66 -12.01
C LYS A 56 -5.04 4.11 -12.08
N THR A 57 -4.77 4.76 -13.20
CA THR A 57 -5.29 6.10 -13.47
C THR A 57 -6.81 6.08 -13.59
N GLN A 58 -7.48 7.13 -13.12
CA GLN A 58 -8.91 7.31 -13.39
C GLN A 58 -9.10 7.71 -14.87
N ALA A 59 -9.95 6.96 -15.58
CA ALA A 59 -10.31 7.21 -16.97
C ALA A 59 -11.79 6.85 -17.19
N GLU A 60 -12.42 7.45 -18.22
CA GLU A 60 -13.83 7.22 -18.54
C GLU A 60 -14.11 5.76 -18.93
N HIS A 61 -13.15 5.11 -19.59
CA HIS A 61 -13.23 3.69 -19.94
C HIS A 61 -12.12 2.89 -19.25
N GLU A 62 -12.46 1.67 -18.81
CA GLU A 62 -11.50 0.77 -18.15
C GLU A 62 -10.30 0.42 -19.03
N LYS A 63 -10.47 0.42 -20.36
CA LYS A 63 -9.41 0.16 -21.34
C LYS A 63 -8.33 1.25 -21.39
N ASP A 64 -8.68 2.46 -20.97
CA ASP A 64 -7.77 3.61 -20.95
C ASP A 64 -7.10 3.79 -19.58
N GLN A 65 -7.48 2.97 -18.59
CA GLN A 65 -6.83 2.95 -17.29
C GLN A 65 -5.43 2.36 -17.42
N ARG A 66 -4.43 3.16 -17.07
CA ARG A 66 -3.04 2.73 -17.10
C ARG A 66 -2.59 2.37 -15.70
N THR A 67 -2.08 1.14 -15.54
CA THR A 67 -1.38 0.76 -14.32
C THR A 67 -0.08 1.56 -14.21
N PHE A 68 0.12 2.20 -13.08
CA PHE A 68 1.30 3.05 -12.85
C PHE A 68 2.00 2.76 -11.52
N GLY A 69 1.52 1.81 -10.74
CA GLY A 69 2.14 1.43 -9.49
C GLY A 69 1.47 0.26 -8.81
N SER A 70 2.05 -0.15 -7.68
CA SER A 70 1.52 -1.20 -6.82
C SER A 70 1.79 -0.89 -5.35
N VAL A 71 0.90 -1.38 -4.49
CA VAL A 71 1.11 -1.46 -3.04
C VAL A 71 1.26 -2.94 -2.71
N HIS A 72 2.33 -3.30 -2.01
CA HIS A 72 2.52 -4.61 -1.42
C HIS A 72 2.45 -4.49 0.10
N ILE A 73 1.56 -5.26 0.71
CA ILE A 73 1.39 -5.35 2.15
C ILE A 73 1.72 -6.78 2.58
N LEU A 74 2.60 -6.90 3.56
CA LEU A 74 3.00 -8.18 4.14
C LEU A 74 2.72 -8.16 5.63
N GLY A 75 1.84 -9.04 6.10
CA GLY A 75 1.60 -9.29 7.51
C GLY A 75 2.45 -10.44 8.01
N SER A 76 3.29 -10.17 9.01
CA SER A 76 4.11 -11.20 9.66
C SER A 76 3.45 -11.67 10.97
N PRO A 77 3.79 -12.87 11.44
CA PRO A 77 3.29 -13.38 12.72
C PRO A 77 3.87 -12.67 13.94
N GLN A 78 4.94 -11.87 13.79
CA GLN A 78 5.57 -11.13 14.89
C GLN A 78 4.90 -9.77 15.18
N ASP A 79 3.62 -9.64 14.81
CA ASP A 79 2.84 -8.40 14.96
C ASP A 79 3.43 -7.22 14.15
N GLU A 80 4.20 -7.54 13.10
CA GLU A 80 4.78 -6.57 12.19
C GLU A 80 4.06 -6.65 10.83
N THR A 81 3.64 -5.48 10.35
CA THR A 81 3.03 -5.30 9.02
C THR A 81 3.91 -4.37 8.21
N LYS A 82 4.36 -4.83 7.05
CA LYS A 82 5.21 -4.06 6.13
C LYS A 82 4.42 -3.58 4.93
N MET A 83 4.73 -2.37 4.48
CA MET A 83 4.24 -1.78 3.25
C MET A 83 5.40 -1.44 2.32
N LEU A 84 5.25 -1.79 1.06
CA LEU A 84 6.04 -1.27 -0.04
C LEU A 84 5.09 -0.64 -1.05
N LEU A 85 5.33 0.62 -1.39
CA LEU A 85 4.61 1.32 -2.43
C LEU A 85 5.58 1.65 -3.57
N ASP A 86 5.29 1.11 -4.75
CA ASP A 86 6.03 1.30 -5.98
C ASP A 86 5.19 2.14 -6.94
N ILE A 87 5.71 3.29 -7.38
CA ILE A 87 4.96 4.22 -8.23
C ILE A 87 5.84 4.79 -9.34
N ASP A 88 5.30 4.90 -10.54
CA ASP A 88 5.88 5.70 -11.62
C ASP A 88 5.61 7.20 -11.40
N GLU A 89 6.68 7.96 -11.12
CA GLU A 89 6.66 9.40 -10.88
C GLU A 89 6.06 10.19 -12.05
N THR A 90 6.11 9.66 -13.27
CA THR A 90 5.56 10.34 -14.46
C THR A 90 4.04 10.45 -14.41
N LEU A 91 3.38 9.54 -13.70
CA LEU A 91 1.93 9.47 -13.58
C LEU A 91 1.45 9.86 -12.17
N PHE A 92 2.37 9.99 -11.22
CA PHE A 92 2.07 10.39 -9.86
C PHE A 92 3.07 11.43 -9.34
N PRO A 93 2.71 12.73 -9.40
CA PRO A 93 3.60 13.82 -9.02
C PRO A 93 4.05 13.72 -7.57
N ARG A 94 5.27 14.19 -7.29
CA ARG A 94 5.84 14.21 -5.92
C ARG A 94 4.95 14.90 -4.90
N GLU A 95 4.25 15.96 -5.28
CA GLU A 95 3.36 16.70 -4.38
C GLU A 95 2.22 15.82 -3.85
N ARG A 96 1.59 15.02 -4.72
CA ARG A 96 0.56 14.04 -4.35
C ARG A 96 1.13 12.93 -3.48
N LEU A 97 2.34 12.48 -3.79
CA LEU A 97 3.07 11.50 -2.99
C LEU A 97 3.43 12.00 -1.60
N SER A 98 3.84 13.27 -1.47
CA SER A 98 4.11 13.91 -0.19
C SER A 98 2.83 14.11 0.62
N ALA A 99 1.73 14.50 -0.02
CA ALA A 99 0.43 14.58 0.64
C ALA A 99 -0.04 13.21 1.15
N PHE A 100 0.06 12.17 0.32
CA PHE A 100 -0.25 10.79 0.71
C PHE A 100 0.56 10.33 1.92
N GLN A 101 1.88 10.56 1.90
CA GLN A 101 2.75 10.22 3.03
C GLN A 101 2.39 11.01 4.29
N GLY A 102 2.07 12.30 4.17
CA GLY A 102 1.68 13.12 5.31
C GLY A 102 0.37 12.64 5.97
N GLU A 103 -0.63 12.27 5.17
CA GLU A 103 -1.88 11.68 5.68
C GLU A 103 -1.64 10.30 6.32
N LEU A 104 -0.82 9.46 5.69
CA LEU A 104 -0.46 8.14 6.20
C LEU A 104 0.27 8.24 7.54
N ASP A 105 1.23 9.17 7.65
CA ASP A 105 2.00 9.42 8.87
C ASP A 105 1.12 10.02 9.98
N PHE A 106 0.12 10.83 9.63
CA PHE A 106 -0.83 11.36 10.60
C PHE A 106 -1.73 10.26 11.19
N ILE A 107 -2.25 9.35 10.34
CA ILE A 107 -3.19 8.29 10.75
C ILE A 107 -2.46 7.12 11.43
N LEU A 108 -1.35 6.67 10.85
CA LEU A 108 -0.67 5.43 11.23
C LEU A 108 0.70 5.66 11.87
N GLY A 109 1.15 6.91 12.01
CA GLY A 109 2.49 7.21 12.52
C GLY A 109 2.74 6.75 13.95
N SER A 110 1.70 6.51 14.76
CA SER A 110 1.82 5.89 16.09
C SER A 110 2.21 4.40 16.04
N TYR A 111 1.85 3.72 14.95
CA TYR A 111 2.21 2.32 14.69
C TYR A 111 3.53 2.18 13.94
N GLU A 112 3.99 3.25 13.29
CA GLU A 112 5.20 3.23 12.47
C GLU A 112 6.43 3.01 13.34
N THR A 113 7.20 2.00 12.97
CA THR A 113 8.48 1.68 13.58
C THR A 113 9.58 2.44 12.84
N LYS A 114 10.02 3.56 13.43
CA LYS A 114 11.13 4.38 12.91
C LYS A 114 12.44 3.80 13.45
N TRP A 115 13.22 3.14 12.59
CA TRP A 115 14.58 2.69 12.91
C TRP A 115 15.58 3.67 12.31
#